data_AF-A0A3R7HN03-F1
#
_entry.id   AF-A0A3R7HN03-F1
#
_cell.length_a   1.000
_cell.length_b   1.000
_cell.length_c   1.000
_cell.angle_alpha   90.00
_cell.angle_beta   90.00
_cell.angle_gamma   90.00
#
_symmetry.space_group_name_H-M   'P 1'
#
loop_
_entity.id
_entity.type
_entity.pdbx_description
1 polymer ?
#
loop_
_entity_poly.entity_id
_entity_poly.type
_entity_poly.pdbx_seq_one_letter_code
_entity_poly.pdbx_strand_id
1 'polypeptide(L)'
;MSAKVHAPTVRQQVMASKKKAKLSINDQLRSLIGDMLSEKELEQRLTFGRVLGTGATSKVYEAVDTRTGEEVSVKVFDKAAMVEARRSMVADGNYVAEKAVHRVRRRLLKLVSELEISKSLDHPNIIKYVGAYETSHRICIIHELVEGSDLLEHLLANGKMPEDQAAGVFKQLLSALEYCHARNVFHRDLKLENVMITKDLKVKLIDFGLSEVVANPEQPLKTVCGTPLYCSPEILFLHTTAQTAREGFQGGPADVWSVGVLVFALLTGCAPFDDSDFKRLRRGISRNRINYPDYISDQAKGLLKAVLVTDPLMRPSVADLLGYGWFQDSDASPEDDTSVVTEKNAATQKMENDWLCAKRQGDNNDDIRCRSLSCRHASDLDGTYSSNASLEDSIKRCPSSPTHFSSMENEVEKGASKV
;
A
#
# COMPACT_ATOMS: atom_id res chain seq x y z
N MET A 1 22.84 -36.73 -68.66
CA MET A 1 23.47 -36.43 -67.36
C MET A 1 22.84 -35.14 -66.82
N SER A 2 22.43 -35.18 -65.55
CA SER A 2 21.40 -34.33 -64.94
C SER A 2 21.80 -32.85 -64.79
N ALA A 3 20.93 -31.94 -65.22
CA ALA A 3 20.99 -30.52 -64.88
C ALA A 3 20.02 -30.25 -63.72
N LYS A 4 20.56 -29.89 -62.53
CA LYS A 4 19.77 -29.54 -61.34
C LYS A 4 19.45 -28.04 -61.33
N VAL A 5 18.18 -27.71 -61.55
CA VAL A 5 17.59 -26.39 -61.31
C VAL A 5 17.53 -26.15 -59.79
N HIS A 6 18.18 -25.09 -59.30
CA HIS A 6 18.07 -24.64 -57.90
C HIS A 6 17.09 -23.46 -57.81
N ALA A 7 16.04 -23.63 -57.02
CA ALA A 7 15.10 -22.59 -56.65
C ALA A 7 15.75 -21.59 -55.67
N PRO A 8 15.35 -20.30 -55.68
CA PRO A 8 15.91 -19.31 -54.75
C PRO A 8 15.26 -19.43 -53.36
N THR A 9 16.07 -19.66 -52.34
CA THR A 9 15.65 -19.67 -50.94
C THR A 9 15.46 -18.23 -50.45
N VAL A 10 14.23 -17.89 -50.08
CA VAL A 10 13.84 -16.61 -49.46
C VAL A 10 14.55 -16.48 -48.10
N ARG A 11 15.49 -15.53 -47.99
CA ARG A 11 16.08 -15.12 -46.70
C ARG A 11 15.03 -14.35 -45.90
N GLN A 12 14.40 -14.99 -44.93
CA GLN A 12 13.66 -14.30 -43.87
C GLN A 12 14.63 -13.43 -43.08
N GLN A 13 14.49 -12.10 -43.21
CA GLN A 13 15.11 -11.14 -42.31
C GLN A 13 14.44 -11.26 -40.94
N VAL A 14 15.12 -11.90 -39.99
CA VAL A 14 14.79 -11.79 -38.57
C VAL A 14 15.14 -10.36 -38.15
N MET A 15 14.13 -9.50 -38.00
CA MET A 15 14.32 -8.18 -37.41
C MET A 15 14.78 -8.35 -35.97
N ALA A 16 16.04 -8.02 -35.71
CA ALA A 16 16.55 -7.88 -34.35
C ALA A 16 15.79 -6.73 -33.66
N SER A 17 14.94 -7.06 -32.69
CA SER A 17 14.33 -6.08 -31.80
C SER A 17 15.46 -5.36 -31.04
N LYS A 18 15.78 -4.13 -31.42
CA LYS A 18 16.70 -3.27 -30.67
C LYS A 18 16.15 -3.11 -29.25
N LYS A 19 16.84 -3.63 -28.24
CA LYS A 19 16.58 -3.30 -26.83
C LYS A 19 16.65 -1.78 -26.70
N LYS A 20 15.51 -1.12 -26.42
CA LYS A 20 15.49 0.31 -26.10
C LYS A 20 16.41 0.55 -24.90
N ALA A 21 17.35 1.49 -25.03
CA ALA A 21 18.20 1.89 -23.90
C ALA A 21 17.31 2.41 -22.77
N LYS A 22 17.54 1.95 -21.54
CA LYS A 22 16.79 2.42 -20.37
C LYS A 22 17.13 3.89 -20.14
N LEU A 23 16.12 4.75 -20.20
CA LEU A 23 16.25 6.20 -19.98
C LEU A 23 16.94 6.49 -18.63
N SER A 24 17.68 7.60 -18.54
CA SER A 24 18.17 8.06 -17.25
C SER A 24 16.98 8.51 -16.39
N ILE A 25 17.13 8.49 -15.06
CA ILE A 25 16.06 8.91 -14.13
C ILE A 25 15.62 10.35 -14.43
N ASN A 26 16.55 11.23 -14.77
CA ASN A 26 16.22 12.62 -15.12
C ASN A 26 15.41 12.69 -16.43
N ASP A 27 15.72 11.85 -17.42
CA ASP A 27 14.96 11.80 -18.67
C ASP A 27 13.56 11.22 -18.45
N GLN A 28 13.43 10.25 -17.55
CA GLN A 28 12.12 9.72 -17.12
C GLN A 28 11.27 10.81 -16.46
N LEU A 29 11.84 11.52 -15.48
CA LEU A 29 11.16 12.63 -14.81
C LEU A 29 10.74 13.72 -15.80
N ARG A 30 11.65 14.12 -16.71
CA ARG A 30 11.35 15.11 -17.75
C ARG A 30 10.25 14.64 -18.70
N SER A 31 10.20 13.36 -19.02
CA SER A 31 9.13 12.79 -19.85
C SER A 31 7.78 12.74 -19.13
N LEU A 32 7.77 12.62 -17.81
CA LEU A 32 6.54 12.48 -17.02
C LEU A 32 5.96 13.83 -16.59
N ILE A 33 6.83 14.75 -16.17
CA ILE A 33 6.51 16.04 -15.57
C ILE A 33 6.63 17.17 -16.59
N GLY A 34 7.63 17.12 -17.46
CA GLY A 34 8.02 18.22 -18.35
C GLY A 34 9.29 18.91 -17.87
N ASP A 35 9.48 20.16 -18.31
CA ASP A 35 10.65 20.95 -17.94
C ASP A 35 10.61 21.41 -16.47
N MET A 36 11.78 21.48 -15.85
CA MET A 36 11.92 21.97 -14.48
C MET A 36 11.54 23.44 -14.39
N LEU A 37 10.80 23.78 -13.33
CA LEU A 37 10.46 25.14 -12.95
C LEU A 37 11.50 25.72 -11.98
N SER A 38 11.62 27.04 -11.96
CA SER A 38 12.22 27.75 -10.84
C SER A 38 11.30 27.73 -9.62
N GLU A 39 11.85 27.91 -8.41
CA GLU A 39 11.03 28.00 -7.19
C GLU A 39 10.02 29.14 -7.25
N LYS A 40 10.40 30.28 -7.85
CA LYS A 40 9.50 31.42 -8.05
C LYS A 40 8.33 31.08 -8.97
N GLU A 41 8.57 30.32 -10.04
CA GLU A 41 7.48 29.86 -10.92
C GLU A 41 6.56 28.86 -10.23
N LEU A 42 7.10 27.99 -9.37
CA LEU A 42 6.30 27.06 -8.58
C LEU A 42 5.40 27.82 -7.59
N GLU A 43 5.94 28.80 -6.87
CA GLU A 43 5.18 29.66 -5.94
C GLU A 43 4.14 30.53 -6.65
N GLN A 44 4.36 30.87 -7.92
CA GLN A 44 3.35 31.54 -8.74
C GLN A 44 2.22 30.62 -9.17
N ARG A 45 2.43 29.30 -9.25
CA ARG A 45 1.44 28.30 -9.68
C ARG A 45 0.69 27.65 -8.54
N LEU A 46 1.31 27.51 -7.37
CA LEU A 46 0.74 26.84 -6.21
C LEU A 46 0.89 27.71 -4.96
N THR A 47 -0.25 28.01 -4.33
CA THR A 47 -0.26 28.62 -3.00
C THR A 47 -0.41 27.51 -1.96
N PHE A 48 0.67 27.19 -1.24
CA PHE A 48 0.68 26.15 -0.22
C PHE A 48 -0.04 26.61 1.06
N GLY A 49 -0.90 25.75 1.59
CA GLY A 49 -1.62 25.89 2.84
C GLY A 49 -1.07 24.99 3.95
N ARG A 50 -1.97 24.41 4.75
CA ARG A 50 -1.58 23.57 5.91
C ARG A 50 -1.01 22.22 5.47
N VAL A 51 -0.23 21.61 6.37
CA VAL A 51 0.22 20.22 6.22
C VAL A 51 -0.96 19.30 6.49
N LEU A 52 -1.28 18.42 5.53
CA LEU A 52 -2.29 17.38 5.67
C LEU A 52 -1.69 16.09 6.21
N GLY A 53 -0.43 15.78 5.86
CA GLY A 53 0.24 14.57 6.31
C GLY A 53 1.75 14.65 6.19
N THR A 54 2.47 13.92 7.05
CA THR A 54 3.93 13.81 7.00
C THR A 54 4.32 12.34 6.94
N GLY A 55 4.97 11.94 5.84
CA GLY A 55 5.55 10.62 5.66
C GLY A 55 7.07 10.63 5.86
N ALA A 56 7.68 9.45 5.75
CA ALA A 56 9.13 9.30 5.89
C ALA A 56 9.94 9.98 4.76
N THR A 57 9.35 10.11 3.57
CA THR A 57 10.03 10.61 2.36
C THR A 57 9.34 11.81 1.71
N SER A 58 8.16 12.19 2.19
CA SER A 58 7.36 13.25 1.62
C SER A 58 6.49 13.94 2.66
N LYS A 59 6.01 15.14 2.32
CA LYS A 59 4.99 15.87 3.08
C LYS A 59 3.85 16.21 2.14
N VAL A 60 2.62 16.08 2.62
CA VAL A 60 1.42 16.41 1.86
C VAL A 60 0.86 17.72 2.40
N TYR A 61 0.60 18.65 1.50
CA TYR A 61 0.03 19.97 1.81
C TYR A 61 -1.31 20.12 1.10
N GLU A 62 -2.23 20.82 1.74
CA GLU A 62 -3.30 21.51 1.04
C GLU A 62 -2.69 22.65 0.22
N ALA A 63 -3.18 22.91 -0.98
CA ALA A 63 -2.76 24.06 -1.77
C ALA A 63 -3.87 24.51 -2.71
N VAL A 64 -3.69 25.70 -3.31
CA VAL A 64 -4.57 26.21 -4.36
C VAL A 64 -3.76 26.33 -5.65
N ASP A 65 -4.23 25.74 -6.75
CA ASP A 65 -3.70 26.03 -8.09
C ASP A 65 -4.15 27.43 -8.48
N THR A 66 -3.20 28.37 -8.57
CA THR A 66 -3.49 29.79 -8.82
C THR A 66 -4.06 30.05 -10.22
N ARG A 67 -3.88 29.11 -11.15
CA ARG A 67 -4.39 29.22 -12.53
C ARG A 67 -5.86 28.84 -12.63
N THR A 68 -6.30 27.83 -11.88
CA THR A 68 -7.69 27.34 -11.92
C THR A 68 -8.52 27.86 -10.75
N GLY A 69 -7.88 28.24 -9.64
CA GLY A 69 -8.52 28.54 -8.37
C GLY A 69 -8.98 27.30 -7.60
N GLU A 70 -8.64 26.10 -8.06
CA GLU A 70 -9.06 24.85 -7.44
C GLU A 70 -8.17 24.48 -6.26
N GLU A 71 -8.79 23.97 -5.20
CA GLU A 71 -8.10 23.38 -4.06
C GLU A 71 -7.59 21.98 -4.41
N VAL A 72 -6.33 21.71 -4.07
CA VAL A 72 -5.60 20.50 -4.43
C VAL A 72 -4.82 19.98 -3.22
N SER A 73 -4.47 18.71 -3.25
CA SER A 73 -3.46 18.15 -2.35
C SER A 73 -2.11 18.01 -3.09
N VAL A 74 -1.02 18.39 -2.44
CA VAL A 74 0.32 18.41 -3.04
C VAL A 74 1.27 17.60 -2.19
N LYS A 75 1.68 16.44 -2.72
CA LYS A 75 2.72 15.58 -2.13
C LYS A 75 4.09 16.06 -2.58
N VAL A 76 4.86 16.60 -1.64
CA VAL A 76 6.18 17.22 -1.87
C VAL A 76 7.29 16.27 -1.42
N PHE A 77 8.21 15.97 -2.33
CA PHE A 77 9.41 15.18 -2.11
C PHE A 77 10.65 16.09 -2.16
N ASP A 78 11.53 15.97 -1.18
CA ASP A 78 12.78 16.75 -1.13
C ASP A 78 13.83 16.14 -2.06
N LYS A 79 13.97 16.71 -3.25
CA LYS A 79 14.96 16.32 -4.26
C LYS A 79 16.36 16.81 -3.89
N ALA A 80 16.50 17.97 -3.25
CA ALA A 80 17.80 18.50 -2.83
C ALA A 80 18.46 17.59 -1.80
N ALA A 81 17.73 17.11 -0.79
CA ALA A 81 18.26 16.14 0.16
C ALA A 81 18.65 14.82 -0.51
N MET A 82 17.90 14.38 -1.53
CA MET A 82 18.23 13.18 -2.31
C MET A 82 19.50 13.38 -3.15
N VAL A 83 19.66 14.55 -3.78
CA VAL A 83 20.80 14.87 -4.65
C VAL A 83 22.05 15.26 -3.85
N GLU A 84 21.91 15.97 -2.73
CA GLU A 84 23.01 16.34 -1.84
C GLU A 84 23.57 15.12 -1.12
N ALA A 85 22.72 14.20 -0.68
CA ALA A 85 23.15 12.89 -0.23
C ALA A 85 23.98 12.17 -1.31
N ARG A 86 23.74 12.42 -2.60
CA ARG A 86 24.56 11.88 -3.70
C ARG A 86 25.83 12.70 -3.97
N ARG A 87 25.83 14.02 -3.79
CA ARG A 87 26.98 14.92 -4.06
C ARG A 87 28.00 14.96 -2.95
N SER A 88 27.59 15.13 -1.69
CA SER A 88 28.47 15.04 -0.52
C SER A 88 29.22 13.70 -0.49
N MET A 89 28.55 12.62 -0.93
CA MET A 89 29.20 11.33 -1.16
C MET A 89 30.34 11.40 -2.19
N VAL A 90 30.14 12.03 -3.35
CA VAL A 90 31.17 12.07 -4.40
C VAL A 90 32.34 13.02 -4.06
N ALA A 91 32.09 14.05 -3.24
CA ALA A 91 33.08 15.10 -2.94
C ALA A 91 34.11 14.71 -1.86
N ASP A 92 33.77 13.84 -0.91
CA ASP A 92 34.62 13.58 0.26
C ASP A 92 35.85 12.69 -0.02
N GLY A 93 36.04 12.17 -1.23
CA GLY A 93 37.23 11.39 -1.64
C GLY A 93 37.45 10.06 -0.87
N ASN A 94 36.76 9.89 0.26
CA ASN A 94 36.65 8.68 1.03
C ASN A 94 35.58 7.80 0.40
N TYR A 95 35.98 6.56 0.13
CA TYR A 95 35.16 5.45 -0.35
C TYR A 95 33.70 5.59 0.09
N VAL A 96 32.85 6.11 -0.80
CA VAL A 96 31.41 6.13 -0.55
C VAL A 96 31.01 4.68 -0.42
N ALA A 97 30.47 4.30 0.73
CA ALA A 97 29.86 2.99 0.85
C ALA A 97 28.79 2.90 -0.25
N GLU A 98 29.07 2.14 -1.31
CA GLU A 98 28.27 1.89 -2.50
C GLU A 98 26.75 1.84 -2.18
N LYS A 99 26.42 1.25 -1.02
CA LYS A 99 25.10 1.18 -0.38
C LYS A 99 24.32 2.50 -0.34
N ALA A 100 24.97 3.64 -0.17
CA ALA A 100 24.28 4.91 0.09
C ALA A 100 23.84 5.63 -1.20
N VAL A 101 24.66 5.59 -2.25
CA VAL A 101 24.25 5.98 -3.61
C VAL A 101 23.13 5.08 -4.12
N HIS A 102 23.22 3.77 -3.85
CA HIS A 102 22.16 2.82 -4.17
C HIS A 102 20.84 3.13 -3.44
N ARG A 103 20.88 3.60 -2.19
CA ARG A 103 19.67 4.03 -1.46
C ARG A 103 18.98 5.22 -2.12
N VAL A 104 19.72 6.27 -2.46
CA VAL A 104 19.18 7.45 -3.14
C VAL A 104 18.57 7.07 -4.49
N ARG A 105 19.30 6.31 -5.30
CA ARG A 105 18.82 5.83 -6.61
C ARG A 105 17.52 5.03 -6.47
N ARG A 106 17.44 4.12 -5.50
CA ARG A 106 16.22 3.35 -5.23
C ARG A 106 15.03 4.25 -4.85
N ARG A 107 15.25 5.27 -4.01
CA ARG A 107 14.18 6.21 -3.64
C ARG A 107 13.69 7.02 -4.85
N LEU A 108 14.59 7.49 -5.71
CA LEU A 108 14.19 8.19 -6.95
C LEU A 108 13.41 7.27 -7.89
N LEU A 109 13.83 6.01 -8.04
CA LEU A 109 13.10 5.04 -8.85
C LEU A 109 11.70 4.75 -8.29
N LYS A 110 11.54 4.67 -6.97
CA LYS A 110 10.23 4.54 -6.32
C LYS A 110 9.35 5.75 -6.60
N LEU A 111 9.89 6.96 -6.52
CA LEU A 111 9.16 8.20 -6.84
C LEU A 111 8.72 8.23 -8.31
N VAL A 112 9.61 7.89 -9.24
CA VAL A 112 9.26 7.80 -10.67
C VAL A 112 8.14 6.78 -10.87
N SER A 113 8.24 5.61 -10.24
CA SER A 113 7.19 4.59 -10.30
C SER A 113 5.86 5.08 -9.71
N GLU A 114 5.88 5.78 -8.58
CA GLU A 114 4.69 6.35 -7.94
C GLU A 114 4.02 7.37 -8.86
N LEU A 115 4.81 8.23 -9.52
CA LEU A 115 4.32 9.20 -10.49
C LEU A 115 3.74 8.53 -11.74
N GLU A 116 4.41 7.50 -12.29
CA GLU A 116 3.93 6.71 -13.43
C GLU A 116 2.60 6.03 -13.11
N ILE A 117 2.51 5.37 -11.96
CA ILE A 117 1.28 4.73 -11.49
C ILE A 117 0.18 5.78 -11.33
N SER A 118 0.43 6.83 -10.54
CA SER A 118 -0.57 7.86 -10.26
C SER A 118 -1.12 8.50 -11.53
N LYS A 119 -0.28 8.76 -12.55
CA LYS A 119 -0.70 9.31 -13.84
C LYS A 119 -1.49 8.33 -14.71
N SER A 120 -1.32 7.02 -14.49
CA SER A 120 -1.98 5.96 -15.28
C SER A 120 -3.36 5.53 -14.75
N LEU A 121 -3.69 5.90 -13.51
CA LEU A 121 -4.93 5.50 -12.85
C LEU A 121 -5.98 6.61 -12.95
N ASP A 122 -7.20 6.24 -13.32
CA ASP A 122 -8.37 7.13 -13.38
C ASP A 122 -9.61 6.32 -13.01
N HIS A 123 -10.04 6.44 -11.76
CA HIS A 123 -11.15 5.69 -11.18
C HIS A 123 -11.81 6.51 -10.07
N PRO A 124 -13.15 6.51 -9.94
CA PRO A 124 -13.86 7.34 -8.94
C PRO A 124 -13.39 7.11 -7.50
N ASN A 125 -13.00 5.88 -7.16
CA ASN A 125 -12.51 5.51 -5.82
C ASN A 125 -10.99 5.49 -5.66
N ILE A 126 -10.24 6.09 -6.58
CA ILE A 126 -8.79 6.31 -6.48
C ILE A 126 -8.55 7.83 -6.50
N ILE A 127 -7.59 8.31 -5.72
CA ILE A 127 -7.23 9.73 -5.75
C ILE A 127 -6.75 10.15 -7.14
N LYS A 128 -7.40 11.18 -7.69
CA LYS A 128 -7.15 11.66 -9.04
C LYS A 128 -5.83 12.40 -9.11
N TYR A 129 -4.98 11.99 -10.05
CA TYR A 129 -3.81 12.75 -10.46
C TYR A 129 -4.22 13.99 -11.26
N VAL A 130 -3.76 15.17 -10.83
CA VAL A 130 -4.02 16.45 -11.50
C VAL A 130 -2.80 16.90 -12.29
N GLY A 131 -1.60 16.70 -11.75
CA GLY A 131 -0.37 17.14 -12.39
C GLY A 131 0.86 16.91 -11.53
N ALA A 132 2.01 17.37 -12.01
CA ALA A 132 3.23 17.39 -11.23
C ALA A 132 4.11 18.57 -11.63
N TYR A 133 4.96 19.02 -10.71
CA TYR A 133 6.01 19.99 -10.97
C TYR A 133 7.34 19.49 -10.41
N GLU A 134 8.42 19.86 -11.06
CA GLU A 134 9.78 19.57 -10.63
C GLU A 134 10.56 20.89 -10.55
N THR A 135 11.31 21.09 -9.47
CA THR A 135 12.29 22.17 -9.34
C THR A 135 13.69 21.59 -9.13
N SER A 136 14.67 22.46 -8.90
CA SER A 136 16.00 22.05 -8.43
C SER A 136 15.95 21.38 -7.04
N HIS A 137 14.97 21.71 -6.20
CA HIS A 137 14.92 21.29 -4.79
C HIS A 137 13.83 20.29 -4.47
N ARG A 138 12.73 20.25 -5.22
CA ARG A 138 11.57 19.42 -4.88
C ARG A 138 10.86 18.86 -6.11
N ILE A 139 10.20 17.73 -5.89
CA ILE A 139 9.20 17.20 -6.82
C ILE A 139 7.84 17.28 -6.11
N CYS A 140 6.85 17.85 -6.79
CA CYS A 140 5.49 18.02 -6.30
C CYS A 140 4.56 17.19 -7.16
N ILE A 141 3.87 16.22 -6.57
CA ILE A 141 2.77 15.50 -7.22
C ILE A 141 1.47 16.14 -6.74
N ILE A 142 0.61 16.53 -7.66
CA ILE A 142 -0.64 17.25 -7.42
C ILE A 142 -1.79 16.27 -7.64
N HIS A 143 -2.65 16.20 -6.64
CA HIS A 143 -3.82 15.34 -6.60
C HIS A 143 -5.07 16.17 -6.30
N GLU A 144 -6.25 15.61 -6.55
CA GLU A 144 -7.49 16.18 -6.02
C GLU A 144 -7.40 16.32 -4.49
N LEU A 145 -8.02 17.36 -3.94
CA LEU A 145 -8.21 17.47 -2.50
C LEU A 145 -9.44 16.64 -2.11
N VAL A 146 -9.29 15.72 -1.16
CA VAL A 146 -10.40 14.92 -0.64
C VAL A 146 -10.87 15.53 0.68
N GLU A 147 -12.09 16.03 0.70
CA GLU A 147 -12.71 16.56 1.92
C GLU A 147 -13.25 15.40 2.79
N GLY A 148 -12.42 14.96 3.73
CA GLY A 148 -12.75 13.83 4.60
C GLY A 148 -11.66 13.56 5.61
N SER A 149 -11.71 12.36 6.20
CA SER A 149 -10.66 11.81 7.05
C SER A 149 -10.16 10.50 6.46
N ASP A 150 -9.03 9.99 6.94
CA ASP A 150 -8.73 8.58 6.69
C ASP A 150 -9.61 7.66 7.57
N LEU A 151 -9.64 6.36 7.24
CA LEU A 151 -10.44 5.39 7.98
C LEU A 151 -9.94 5.18 9.42
N LEU A 152 -8.66 5.44 9.71
CA LEU A 152 -8.14 5.32 11.07
C LEU A 152 -8.67 6.47 11.92
N GLU A 153 -8.56 7.71 11.45
CA GLU A 153 -9.15 8.89 12.08
C GLU A 153 -10.66 8.71 12.29
N HIS A 154 -11.37 8.18 11.28
CA HIS A 154 -12.79 7.88 11.40
C HIS A 154 -13.09 6.87 12.52
N LEU A 155 -12.34 5.76 12.57
CA LEU A 155 -12.47 4.72 13.59
C LEU A 155 -12.13 5.25 14.99
N LEU A 156 -11.14 6.13 15.11
CA LEU A 156 -10.76 6.74 16.39
C LEU A 156 -11.81 7.74 16.89
N ALA A 157 -12.45 8.47 15.98
CA ALA A 157 -13.47 9.47 16.32
C ALA A 157 -14.83 8.86 16.62
N ASN A 158 -15.24 7.84 15.86
CA ASN A 158 -16.62 7.30 15.90
C ASN A 158 -16.70 5.89 16.50
N GLY A 159 -15.57 5.21 16.72
CA GLY A 159 -15.54 3.81 17.10
C GLY A 159 -15.81 2.88 15.91
N LYS A 160 -16.37 1.70 16.19
CA LYS A 160 -16.62 0.65 15.20
C LYS A 160 -17.60 1.15 14.13
N MET A 161 -17.37 0.76 12.89
CA MET A 161 -18.29 1.07 11.81
C MET A 161 -19.41 0.02 11.75
N PRO A 162 -20.69 0.44 11.64
CA PRO A 162 -21.80 -0.47 11.34
C PRO A 162 -21.53 -1.31 10.08
N GLU A 163 -21.96 -2.57 10.08
CA GLU A 163 -21.62 -3.53 9.01
C GLU A 163 -22.14 -3.10 7.63
N ASP A 164 -23.33 -2.52 7.57
CA ASP A 164 -23.95 -1.99 6.35
C ASP A 164 -23.11 -0.86 5.73
N GLN A 165 -22.66 0.09 6.56
CA GLN A 165 -21.77 1.17 6.13
C GLN A 165 -20.40 0.63 5.71
N ALA A 166 -19.85 -0.30 6.50
CA ALA A 166 -18.57 -0.93 6.19
C ALA A 166 -18.64 -1.68 4.85
N ALA A 167 -19.71 -2.43 4.58
CA ALA A 167 -19.90 -3.13 3.31
C ALA A 167 -19.89 -2.15 2.12
N GLY A 168 -20.60 -1.03 2.22
CA GLY A 168 -20.60 0.02 1.19
C GLY A 168 -19.23 0.69 0.98
N VAL A 169 -18.47 0.90 2.05
CA VAL A 169 -17.09 1.42 2.00
C VAL A 169 -16.16 0.40 1.31
N PHE A 170 -16.21 -0.86 1.73
CA PHE A 170 -15.31 -1.89 1.19
C PHE A 170 -15.67 -2.30 -0.25
N LYS A 171 -16.93 -2.19 -0.67
CA LYS A 171 -17.31 -2.38 -2.07
C LYS A 171 -16.66 -1.35 -2.98
N GLN A 172 -16.63 -0.08 -2.58
CA GLN A 172 -15.92 0.98 -3.29
C GLN A 172 -14.40 0.75 -3.30
N LEU A 173 -13.82 0.32 -2.18
CA LEU A 173 -12.39 -0.02 -2.11
C LEU A 173 -12.04 -1.21 -3.03
N LEU A 174 -12.86 -2.26 -3.04
CA LEU A 174 -12.69 -3.43 -3.91
C LEU A 174 -12.82 -3.03 -5.39
N SER A 175 -13.75 -2.13 -5.74
CA SER A 175 -13.85 -1.58 -7.10
C SER A 175 -12.54 -0.88 -7.54
N ALA A 176 -11.92 -0.08 -6.65
CA ALA A 176 -10.62 0.53 -6.92
C ALA A 176 -9.50 -0.52 -7.07
N LEU A 177 -9.49 -1.56 -6.23
CA LEU A 177 -8.49 -2.63 -6.32
C LEU A 177 -8.64 -3.50 -7.56
N GLU A 178 -9.87 -3.83 -7.96
CA GLU A 178 -10.14 -4.54 -9.20
C GLU A 178 -9.60 -3.75 -10.40
N TYR A 179 -9.86 -2.45 -10.44
CA TYR A 179 -9.33 -1.54 -11.47
C TYR A 179 -7.80 -1.57 -11.55
N CYS A 180 -7.12 -1.55 -10.39
CA CYS A 180 -5.66 -1.63 -10.28
C CYS A 180 -5.13 -3.00 -10.72
N HIS A 181 -5.69 -4.09 -10.20
CA HIS A 181 -5.25 -5.46 -10.48
C HIS A 181 -5.44 -5.83 -11.96
N ALA A 182 -6.51 -5.37 -12.60
CA ALA A 182 -6.73 -5.50 -14.05
C ALA A 182 -5.64 -4.81 -14.90
N ARG A 183 -4.91 -3.85 -14.31
CA ARG A 183 -3.76 -3.14 -14.92
C ARG A 183 -2.42 -3.62 -14.37
N ASN A 184 -2.40 -4.75 -13.66
CA ASN A 184 -1.20 -5.31 -13.02
C ASN A 184 -0.53 -4.35 -12.02
N VAL A 185 -1.31 -3.46 -11.40
CA VAL A 185 -0.86 -2.57 -10.33
C VAL A 185 -1.29 -3.17 -9.00
N PHE A 186 -0.32 -3.50 -8.14
CA PHE A 186 -0.59 -4.01 -6.80
C PHE A 186 -0.23 -2.96 -5.75
N HIS A 187 -1.13 -2.72 -4.79
CA HIS A 187 -0.96 -1.60 -3.86
C HIS A 187 0.11 -1.87 -2.81
N ARG A 188 0.05 -3.05 -2.17
CA ARG A 188 1.03 -3.60 -1.21
C ARG A 188 1.25 -2.83 0.10
N ASP A 189 0.41 -1.85 0.38
CA ASP A 189 0.41 -1.09 1.64
C ASP A 189 -1.01 -0.63 1.96
N LEU A 190 -1.98 -1.53 1.83
CA LEU A 190 -3.34 -1.25 2.24
C LEU A 190 -3.40 -1.22 3.77
N LYS A 191 -3.81 -0.08 4.30
CA LYS A 191 -3.97 0.23 5.73
C LYS A 191 -5.04 1.29 5.87
N LEU A 192 -5.59 1.46 7.07
CA LEU A 192 -6.68 2.41 7.33
C LEU A 192 -6.30 3.85 6.96
N GLU A 193 -5.03 4.22 7.16
CA GLU A 193 -4.48 5.54 6.85
C GLU A 193 -4.41 5.84 5.34
N ASN A 194 -4.42 4.80 4.49
CA ASN A 194 -4.35 4.94 3.03
C ASN A 194 -5.72 4.88 2.36
N VAL A 195 -6.81 4.88 3.13
CA VAL A 195 -8.17 4.90 2.60
C VAL A 195 -8.89 6.11 3.18
N MET A 196 -9.17 7.10 2.34
CA MET A 196 -9.94 8.27 2.73
C MET A 196 -11.43 8.03 2.58
N ILE A 197 -12.20 8.62 3.49
CA ILE A 197 -13.65 8.60 3.49
C ILE A 197 -14.20 10.01 3.65
N THR A 198 -15.12 10.41 2.77
CA THR A 198 -15.84 11.68 2.87
C THR A 198 -17.04 11.56 3.81
N LYS A 199 -17.67 12.69 4.14
CA LYS A 199 -18.91 12.72 4.95
C LYS A 199 -20.05 11.92 4.32
N ASP A 200 -20.09 11.83 3.00
CA ASP A 200 -21.08 11.07 2.22
C ASP A 200 -20.67 9.60 1.99
N LEU A 201 -19.73 9.09 2.80
CA LEU A 201 -19.18 7.73 2.72
C LEU A 201 -18.58 7.39 1.34
N LYS A 202 -18.04 8.39 0.63
CA LYS A 202 -17.29 8.15 -0.61
C LYS A 202 -15.84 7.82 -0.29
N VAL A 203 -15.35 6.75 -0.92
CA VAL A 203 -14.01 6.23 -0.66
C VAL A 203 -13.02 6.70 -1.71
N LYS A 204 -11.82 7.09 -1.27
CA LYS A 204 -10.66 7.37 -2.12
C LYS A 204 -9.45 6.60 -1.60
N LEU A 205 -8.96 5.66 -2.41
CA LEU A 205 -7.68 5.00 -2.17
C LEU A 205 -6.54 5.96 -2.48
N ILE A 206 -5.63 6.15 -1.52
CA ILE A 206 -4.49 7.08 -1.61
C ILE A 206 -3.16 6.33 -1.43
N ASP A 207 -2.07 7.03 -1.78
CA ASP A 207 -0.67 6.62 -1.56
C ASP A 207 -0.20 5.32 -2.26
N PHE A 208 0.24 5.47 -3.52
CA PHE A 208 0.85 4.41 -4.32
C PHE A 208 2.38 4.32 -4.18
N GLY A 209 2.97 4.93 -3.14
CA GLY A 209 4.44 5.02 -2.99
C GLY A 209 5.17 3.69 -2.76
N LEU A 210 4.43 2.63 -2.41
CA LEU A 210 4.92 1.25 -2.28
C LEU A 210 4.35 0.29 -3.33
N SER A 211 3.51 0.79 -4.23
CA SER A 211 2.88 0.00 -5.27
C SER A 211 3.89 -0.42 -6.33
N GLU A 212 3.58 -1.52 -7.02
CA GLU A 212 4.43 -2.04 -8.10
C GLU A 212 3.57 -2.45 -9.28
N VAL A 213 4.02 -2.07 -10.49
CA VAL A 213 3.45 -2.53 -11.76
C VAL A 213 4.25 -3.72 -12.25
N VAL A 214 3.59 -4.82 -12.56
CA VAL A 214 4.23 -6.00 -13.15
C VAL A 214 3.90 -6.15 -14.63
N ALA A 215 4.79 -6.77 -15.38
CA ALA A 215 4.59 -6.98 -16.82
C ALA A 215 3.58 -8.10 -17.12
N ASN A 216 3.50 -9.08 -16.22
CA ASN A 216 2.56 -10.20 -16.25
C ASN A 216 1.91 -10.32 -14.86
N PRO A 217 0.58 -10.44 -14.74
CA PRO A 217 -0.09 -10.64 -13.45
C PRO A 217 0.45 -11.80 -12.61
N GLU A 218 1.00 -12.85 -13.25
CA GLU A 218 1.60 -14.00 -12.55
C GLU A 218 3.04 -13.75 -12.08
N GLN A 219 3.63 -12.60 -12.45
CA GLN A 219 5.01 -12.27 -12.09
C GLN A 219 5.14 -12.13 -10.57
N PRO A 220 5.97 -12.95 -9.90
CA PRO A 220 6.10 -12.88 -8.47
C PRO A 220 6.88 -11.63 -8.04
N LEU A 221 6.36 -10.97 -7.02
CA LEU A 221 6.98 -9.85 -6.32
C LEU A 221 8.00 -10.39 -5.31
N LYS A 222 9.13 -9.70 -5.16
CA LYS A 222 10.26 -10.17 -4.32
C LYS A 222 10.67 -9.19 -3.22
N THR A 223 10.06 -8.01 -3.21
CA THR A 223 10.39 -6.95 -2.27
C THR A 223 9.46 -7.02 -1.07
N VAL A 224 10.01 -6.98 0.14
CA VAL A 224 9.22 -6.85 1.36
C VAL A 224 8.95 -5.36 1.62
N CYS A 225 7.70 -4.99 1.80
CA CYS A 225 7.29 -3.62 2.15
C CYS A 225 5.95 -3.65 2.89
N GLY A 226 5.46 -2.46 3.25
CA GLY A 226 4.18 -2.25 3.90
C GLY A 226 4.27 -2.21 5.43
N THR A 227 3.13 -2.05 6.08
CA THR A 227 2.99 -2.12 7.54
C THR A 227 2.71 -3.57 7.99
N PRO A 228 3.52 -4.18 8.88
CA PRO A 228 3.42 -5.58 9.32
C PRO A 228 2.06 -6.04 9.79
N LEU A 229 1.28 -5.18 10.46
CA LEU A 229 -0.05 -5.53 10.97
C LEU A 229 -1.03 -5.90 9.84
N TYR A 230 -0.83 -5.34 8.65
CA TYR A 230 -1.66 -5.54 7.48
C TYR A 230 -1.04 -6.51 6.47
N CYS A 231 0.20 -6.94 6.69
CA CYS A 231 0.93 -7.80 5.76
C CYS A 231 0.50 -9.26 5.88
N SER A 232 0.40 -9.91 4.72
CA SER A 232 0.09 -11.33 4.62
C SER A 232 1.25 -12.22 5.08
N PRO A 233 0.97 -13.48 5.46
CA PRO A 233 2.01 -14.43 5.86
C PRO A 233 3.14 -14.54 4.82
N GLU A 234 2.82 -14.71 3.54
CA GLU A 234 3.82 -14.89 2.49
C GLU A 234 4.78 -13.71 2.35
N ILE A 235 4.35 -12.47 2.63
CA ILE A 235 5.24 -11.30 2.70
C ILE A 235 6.14 -11.36 3.94
N LEU A 236 5.56 -11.66 5.11
CA LEU A 236 6.29 -11.71 6.38
C LEU A 236 7.35 -12.83 6.44
N PHE A 237 7.16 -13.89 5.66
CA PHE A 237 8.06 -15.03 5.57
C PHE A 237 8.93 -15.03 4.30
N LEU A 238 8.76 -14.06 3.40
CA LEU A 238 9.38 -14.04 2.08
C LEU A 238 10.92 -14.21 2.08
N HIS A 239 11.63 -13.63 3.05
CA HIS A 239 13.11 -13.67 3.11
C HIS A 239 13.61 -14.60 4.22
N THR A 240 12.80 -15.55 4.66
CA THR A 240 13.21 -16.49 5.71
C THR A 240 14.08 -17.63 5.20
N THR A 241 13.94 -17.99 3.92
CA THR A 241 14.77 -18.97 3.23
C THR A 241 15.18 -18.45 1.85
N ALA A 242 16.29 -18.95 1.30
CA ALA A 242 16.70 -18.60 -0.07
C ALA A 242 15.66 -19.02 -1.11
N GLN A 243 14.93 -20.10 -0.84
CA GLN A 243 13.84 -20.59 -1.70
C GLN A 243 12.68 -19.60 -1.74
N THR A 244 12.15 -19.19 -0.59
CA THR A 244 11.04 -18.23 -0.50
C THR A 244 11.42 -16.88 -1.12
N ALA A 245 12.66 -16.43 -0.94
CA ALA A 245 13.15 -15.19 -1.56
C ALA A 245 13.23 -15.29 -3.09
N ARG A 246 13.53 -16.49 -3.64
CA ARG A 246 13.59 -16.73 -5.07
C ARG A 246 12.21 -16.88 -5.70
N GLU A 247 11.30 -17.56 -5.01
CA GLU A 247 9.92 -17.80 -5.45
C GLU A 247 9.11 -16.51 -5.49
N GLY A 248 9.24 -15.65 -4.48
CA GLY A 248 8.43 -14.43 -4.40
C GLY A 248 7.01 -14.68 -3.90
N PHE A 249 6.14 -13.70 -4.08
CA PHE A 249 4.71 -13.79 -3.74
C PHE A 249 3.85 -13.13 -4.82
N GLN A 250 2.57 -13.50 -4.88
CA GLN A 250 1.59 -12.90 -5.78
C GLN A 250 0.96 -11.65 -5.15
N GLY A 251 0.91 -10.54 -5.89
CA GLY A 251 0.44 -9.25 -5.36
C GLY A 251 -1.05 -9.23 -5.03
N GLY A 252 -1.89 -9.78 -5.90
CA GLY A 252 -3.35 -9.78 -5.72
C GLY A 252 -3.81 -10.43 -4.41
N PRO A 253 -3.41 -11.69 -4.12
CA PRO A 253 -3.75 -12.36 -2.85
C PRO A 253 -3.22 -11.64 -1.60
N ALA A 254 -2.09 -10.93 -1.71
CA ALA A 254 -1.54 -10.16 -0.61
C ALA A 254 -2.38 -8.91 -0.31
N ASP A 255 -2.81 -8.17 -1.34
CA ASP A 255 -3.73 -7.04 -1.18
C ASP A 255 -5.07 -7.51 -0.59
N VAL A 256 -5.59 -8.67 -1.05
CA VAL A 256 -6.82 -9.28 -0.51
C VAL A 256 -6.71 -9.56 0.99
N TRP A 257 -5.60 -10.13 1.45
CA TRP A 257 -5.37 -10.32 2.89
C TRP A 257 -5.43 -9.00 3.65
N SER A 258 -4.77 -7.95 3.15
CA SER A 258 -4.79 -6.65 3.79
C SER A 258 -6.22 -6.11 3.88
N VAL A 259 -7.04 -6.23 2.83
CA VAL A 259 -8.48 -5.87 2.90
C VAL A 259 -9.20 -6.59 4.03
N GLY A 260 -8.96 -7.90 4.23
CA GLY A 260 -9.54 -8.64 5.35
C GLY A 260 -9.14 -8.09 6.72
N VAL A 261 -7.88 -7.65 6.86
CA VAL A 261 -7.40 -6.96 8.08
C VAL A 261 -8.12 -5.64 8.29
N LEU A 262 -8.32 -4.84 7.23
CA LEU A 262 -9.04 -3.56 7.30
C LEU A 262 -10.52 -3.77 7.68
N VAL A 263 -11.20 -4.74 7.08
CA VAL A 263 -12.60 -5.09 7.40
C VAL A 263 -12.70 -5.47 8.88
N PHE A 264 -11.85 -6.38 9.34
CA PHE A 264 -11.86 -6.79 10.75
C PHE A 264 -11.61 -5.59 11.68
N ALA A 265 -10.66 -4.71 11.32
CA ALA A 265 -10.34 -3.53 12.11
C ALA A 265 -11.51 -2.54 12.22
N LEU A 266 -12.21 -2.25 11.13
CA LEU A 266 -13.37 -1.36 11.16
C LEU A 266 -14.55 -1.95 11.93
N LEU A 267 -14.82 -3.25 11.79
CA LEU A 267 -15.94 -3.90 12.46
C LEU A 267 -15.68 -4.14 13.97
N THR A 268 -14.43 -4.22 14.39
CA THR A 268 -14.08 -4.56 15.77
C THR A 268 -13.38 -3.47 16.56
N GLY A 269 -12.80 -2.48 15.90
CA GLY A 269 -11.91 -1.49 16.53
C GLY A 269 -10.52 -2.05 16.88
N CYS A 270 -10.22 -3.30 16.51
CA CYS A 270 -9.01 -4.03 16.86
C CYS A 270 -8.41 -4.72 15.63
N ALA A 271 -7.09 -4.92 15.60
CA ALA A 271 -6.48 -5.77 14.57
C ALA A 271 -6.77 -7.27 14.85
N PRO A 272 -6.92 -8.11 13.81
CA PRO A 272 -7.13 -9.56 13.97
C PRO A 272 -5.90 -10.26 14.58
N PHE A 273 -4.71 -9.69 14.37
CA PHE A 273 -3.46 -10.10 14.99
C PHE A 273 -2.77 -8.89 15.57
N ASP A 274 -2.39 -8.95 16.84
CA ASP A 274 -1.67 -7.87 17.48
C ASP A 274 -0.63 -8.37 18.50
N ASP A 275 0.61 -7.94 18.34
CA ASP A 275 1.65 -8.06 19.36
C ASP A 275 2.66 -6.92 19.19
N SER A 276 3.30 -6.50 20.28
CA SER A 276 4.35 -5.48 20.24
C SER A 276 5.71 -6.05 19.82
N ASP A 277 5.89 -7.37 19.94
CA ASP A 277 7.06 -8.08 19.43
C ASP A 277 6.76 -8.67 18.05
N PHE A 278 7.59 -8.29 17.07
CA PHE A 278 7.43 -8.71 15.68
C PHE A 278 7.49 -10.23 15.50
N LYS A 279 8.30 -10.96 16.28
CA LYS A 279 8.38 -12.43 16.17
C LYS A 279 7.10 -13.10 16.68
N ARG A 280 6.51 -12.58 17.76
CA ARG A 280 5.21 -13.04 18.27
C ARG A 280 4.08 -12.70 17.30
N LEU A 281 4.03 -11.48 16.77
CA LEU A 281 3.07 -11.09 15.75
C LEU A 281 3.14 -12.05 14.55
N ARG A 282 4.34 -12.27 14.00
CA ARG A 282 4.57 -13.15 12.86
C ARG A 282 4.14 -14.61 13.14
N ARG A 283 4.39 -15.11 14.36
CA ARG A 283 3.89 -16.43 14.78
C ARG A 283 2.37 -16.47 14.92
N GLY A 284 1.75 -15.41 15.42
CA GLY A 284 0.29 -15.28 15.52
C GLY A 284 -0.38 -15.34 14.16
N ILE A 285 0.12 -14.54 13.21
CA ILE A 285 -0.33 -14.52 11.82
C ILE A 285 -0.18 -15.89 11.16
N SER A 286 0.98 -16.55 11.32
CA SER A 286 1.21 -17.89 10.75
C SER A 286 0.28 -18.97 11.33
N ARG A 287 -0.09 -18.87 12.61
CA ARG A 287 -1.04 -19.79 13.26
C ARG A 287 -2.48 -19.52 12.85
N ASN A 288 -2.77 -18.31 12.37
CA ASN A 288 -4.07 -17.87 11.87
C ASN A 288 -5.24 -18.22 12.82
N ARG A 289 -5.07 -17.93 14.11
CA ARG A 289 -6.10 -18.12 15.14
C ARG A 289 -6.76 -16.80 15.45
N ILE A 290 -7.77 -16.45 14.66
CA ILE A 290 -8.56 -15.23 14.84
C ILE A 290 -9.76 -15.54 15.71
N ASN A 291 -10.00 -14.68 16.71
CA ASN A 291 -11.25 -14.69 17.46
C ASN A 291 -12.25 -13.75 16.77
N TYR A 292 -13.34 -14.30 16.26
CA TYR A 292 -14.40 -13.54 15.60
C TYR A 292 -15.51 -13.23 16.62
N PRO A 293 -15.73 -11.96 16.98
CA PRO A 293 -16.75 -11.61 17.97
C PRO A 293 -18.17 -12.06 17.54
N ASP A 294 -18.98 -12.43 18.52
CA ASP A 294 -20.35 -12.93 18.27
C ASP A 294 -21.25 -11.89 17.61
N TYR A 295 -21.03 -10.60 17.89
CA TYR A 295 -21.80 -9.50 17.33
C TYR A 295 -21.56 -9.26 15.83
N ILE A 296 -20.54 -9.88 15.22
CA ILE A 296 -20.34 -9.82 13.77
C ILE A 296 -21.27 -10.84 13.09
N SER A 297 -21.91 -10.45 12.00
CA SER A 297 -22.80 -11.33 11.22
C SER A 297 -22.08 -12.57 10.67
N ASP A 298 -22.83 -13.65 10.44
CA ASP A 298 -22.26 -14.87 9.84
C ASP A 298 -21.76 -14.63 8.42
N GLN A 299 -22.34 -13.68 7.68
CA GLN A 299 -21.88 -13.29 6.35
C GLN A 299 -20.52 -12.59 6.41
N ALA A 300 -20.35 -11.61 7.30
CA ALA A 300 -19.07 -10.95 7.54
C ALA A 300 -18.00 -11.94 8.03
N LYS A 301 -18.35 -12.83 8.96
CA LYS A 301 -17.48 -13.93 9.40
C LYS A 301 -17.10 -14.85 8.23
N GLY A 302 -18.04 -15.16 7.34
CA GLY A 302 -17.82 -15.97 6.15
C GLY A 302 -16.81 -15.34 5.19
N LEU A 303 -17.00 -14.05 4.88
CA LEU A 303 -16.05 -13.24 4.10
C LEU A 303 -14.65 -13.23 4.74
N LEU A 304 -14.56 -12.88 6.03
CA LEU A 304 -13.29 -12.79 6.74
C LEU A 304 -12.57 -14.14 6.79
N LYS A 305 -13.29 -15.25 6.99
CA LYS A 305 -12.72 -16.62 6.97
C LYS A 305 -12.23 -17.03 5.59
N ALA A 306 -12.81 -16.51 4.50
CA ALA A 306 -12.34 -16.78 3.15
C ALA A 306 -11.09 -15.95 2.79
N VAL A 307 -11.01 -14.71 3.28
CA VAL A 307 -9.91 -13.78 2.99
C VAL A 307 -8.68 -14.03 3.88
N LEU A 308 -8.89 -14.19 5.19
CA LEU A 308 -7.83 -14.36 6.19
C LEU A 308 -7.43 -15.83 6.28
N VAL A 309 -6.99 -16.40 5.14
CA VAL A 309 -6.45 -17.75 5.01
C VAL A 309 -4.95 -17.69 4.78
N THR A 310 -4.20 -18.55 5.47
CA THR A 310 -2.72 -18.54 5.39
C THR A 310 -2.20 -18.84 3.99
N ASP A 311 -2.82 -19.80 3.29
CA ASP A 311 -2.47 -20.15 1.91
C ASP A 311 -3.00 -19.08 0.94
N PRO A 312 -2.13 -18.34 0.21
CA PRO A 312 -2.57 -17.31 -0.72
C PRO A 312 -3.34 -17.87 -1.92
N LEU A 313 -3.16 -19.14 -2.29
CA LEU A 313 -3.87 -19.75 -3.43
C LEU A 313 -5.34 -20.05 -3.11
N MET A 314 -5.68 -20.12 -1.84
CA MET A 314 -7.05 -20.36 -1.36
C MET A 314 -7.84 -19.05 -1.20
N ARG A 315 -7.18 -17.89 -1.31
CA ARG A 315 -7.86 -16.60 -1.20
C ARG A 315 -8.59 -16.28 -2.51
N PRO A 316 -9.85 -15.80 -2.44
CA PRO A 316 -10.59 -15.36 -3.62
C PRO A 316 -9.90 -14.16 -4.29
N SER A 317 -10.13 -13.98 -5.58
CA SER A 317 -9.75 -12.73 -6.25
C SER A 317 -10.63 -11.56 -5.80
N VAL A 318 -10.20 -10.32 -6.07
CA VAL A 318 -11.03 -9.13 -5.78
C VAL A 318 -12.38 -9.20 -6.50
N ALA A 319 -12.41 -9.69 -7.74
CA ALA A 319 -13.64 -9.89 -8.50
C ALA A 319 -14.57 -10.92 -7.82
N ASP A 320 -14.02 -12.04 -7.35
CA ASP A 320 -14.81 -13.06 -6.63
C ASP A 320 -15.33 -12.52 -5.30
N LEU A 321 -14.58 -11.67 -4.60
CA LEU A 321 -14.99 -11.07 -3.33
C LEU A 321 -16.23 -10.21 -3.45
N LEU A 322 -16.38 -9.45 -4.53
CA LEU A 322 -17.56 -8.61 -4.77
C LEU A 322 -18.85 -9.45 -4.86
N GLY A 323 -18.75 -10.76 -5.17
CA GLY A 323 -19.87 -11.69 -5.21
C GLY A 323 -20.31 -12.26 -3.85
N TYR A 324 -19.61 -11.96 -2.75
CA TYR A 324 -19.98 -12.48 -1.43
C TYR A 324 -21.25 -11.80 -0.91
N GLY A 325 -22.13 -12.58 -0.25
CA GLY A 325 -23.43 -12.11 0.26
C GLY A 325 -23.35 -10.87 1.15
N TRP A 326 -22.26 -10.70 1.90
CA TRP A 326 -22.02 -9.53 2.74
C TRP A 326 -22.04 -8.20 1.96
N PHE A 327 -21.68 -8.21 0.67
CA PHE A 327 -21.73 -7.03 -0.21
C PHE A 327 -23.01 -6.90 -1.05
N GLN A 328 -23.86 -7.93 -1.02
CA GLN A 328 -25.11 -7.98 -1.78
C GLN A 328 -26.28 -7.44 -0.96
N ASP A 329 -26.29 -7.72 0.35
CA ASP A 329 -27.35 -7.25 1.25
C ASP A 329 -27.32 -5.72 1.46
N SER A 330 -26.18 -5.06 1.21
CA SER A 330 -26.07 -3.59 1.24
C SER A 330 -26.72 -2.88 0.05
N ASP A 331 -26.97 -3.58 -1.06
CA ASP A 331 -27.65 -3.01 -2.24
C ASP A 331 -29.17 -3.06 -2.12
N ALA A 332 -29.69 -3.79 -1.14
CA ALA A 332 -31.11 -3.84 -0.83
C ALA A 332 -31.52 -2.63 0.02
N SER A 333 -31.51 -1.42 -0.56
CA SER A 333 -32.30 -0.32 0.00
C SER A 333 -33.78 -0.58 -0.28
N PRO A 334 -34.69 -0.30 0.69
CA PRO A 334 -36.10 -0.60 0.55
C PRO A 334 -36.74 0.33 -0.49
N GLU A 335 -37.20 -0.23 -1.61
CA GLU A 335 -38.22 0.43 -2.42
C GLU A 335 -39.52 0.43 -1.59
N ASP A 336 -40.05 1.64 -1.33
CA ASP A 336 -41.38 1.95 -0.79
C ASP A 336 -41.90 1.07 0.36
N ASP A 337 -41.73 1.54 1.60
CA ASP A 337 -42.85 1.44 2.55
C ASP A 337 -42.83 2.62 3.53
N THR A 338 -43.63 3.63 3.20
CA THR A 338 -43.98 4.72 4.11
C THR A 338 -45.04 4.21 5.08
N SER A 339 -44.63 3.68 6.24
CA SER A 339 -45.38 3.82 7.50
C SER A 339 -44.67 3.15 8.69
N VAL A 340 -44.83 3.80 9.85
CA VAL A 340 -44.41 3.35 11.20
C VAL A 340 -42.96 3.66 11.60
N VAL A 341 -42.63 4.96 11.64
CA VAL A 341 -41.60 5.48 12.54
C VAL A 341 -42.27 5.88 13.86
N THR A 342 -42.10 5.07 14.90
CA THR A 342 -42.04 5.54 16.31
C THR A 342 -41.64 4.37 17.23
N GLU A 343 -40.75 4.64 18.18
CA GLU A 343 -40.48 3.86 19.43
C GLU A 343 -39.46 2.69 19.45
N LYS A 344 -38.38 2.70 18.65
CA LYS A 344 -37.22 1.82 18.93
C LYS A 344 -35.89 2.51 19.30
N ASN A 345 -35.80 3.84 19.17
CA ASN A 345 -34.54 4.56 19.36
C ASN A 345 -34.14 4.87 20.82
N ALA A 346 -34.93 4.48 21.82
CA ALA A 346 -34.59 4.75 23.23
C ALA A 346 -33.98 3.56 23.99
N ALA A 347 -34.11 2.33 23.47
CA ALA A 347 -33.65 1.12 24.17
C ALA A 347 -32.20 0.73 23.82
N THR A 348 -31.73 1.06 22.63
CA THR A 348 -30.37 0.69 22.15
C THR A 348 -29.27 1.61 22.71
N GLN A 349 -29.60 2.85 23.06
CA GLN A 349 -28.65 3.83 23.63
C GLN A 349 -28.20 3.51 25.07
N LYS A 350 -28.77 2.50 25.73
CA LYS A 350 -28.50 2.22 27.15
C LYS A 350 -27.52 1.05 27.39
N MET A 351 -26.99 0.42 26.34
CA MET A 351 -25.95 -0.63 26.44
C MET A 351 -24.66 -0.32 25.65
N GLU A 352 -24.47 0.90 25.15
CA GLU A 352 -23.31 1.28 24.31
C GLU A 352 -22.25 2.13 25.02
N ASN A 353 -22.43 2.49 26.30
CA ASN A 353 -21.51 3.37 27.03
C ASN A 353 -20.76 2.67 28.18
N ASP A 354 -20.05 1.59 27.88
CA ASP A 354 -18.97 1.13 28.76
C ASP A 354 -17.88 0.39 27.97
N TRP A 355 -17.09 1.17 27.21
CA TRP A 355 -15.78 0.72 26.75
C TRP A 355 -14.70 1.68 27.26
N LEU A 356 -14.41 1.58 28.55
CA LEU A 356 -13.11 1.93 29.09
C LEU A 356 -12.25 0.66 29.04
N CYS A 357 -11.17 0.71 28.26
CA CYS A 357 -10.15 -0.32 28.22
C CYS A 357 -9.62 -0.57 29.64
N ALA A 358 -10.17 -1.57 30.33
CA ALA A 358 -9.81 -1.85 31.71
C ALA A 358 -8.34 -2.28 31.77
N LYS A 359 -7.49 -1.44 32.39
CA LYS A 359 -6.29 -1.92 33.08
C LYS A 359 -6.75 -2.91 34.16
N ARG A 360 -6.93 -4.19 33.82
CA ARG A 360 -6.93 -5.26 34.83
C ARG A 360 -5.51 -5.78 34.93
N GLN A 361 -4.81 -5.31 35.95
CA GLN A 361 -3.77 -6.10 36.58
C GLN A 361 -4.46 -7.33 37.18
N GLY A 362 -4.24 -8.49 36.61
CA GLY A 362 -4.84 -9.74 37.04
C GLY A 362 -4.18 -10.89 36.31
N ASP A 363 -3.26 -11.53 37.02
CA ASP A 363 -2.50 -12.69 36.60
C ASP A 363 -3.47 -13.87 36.37
N ASN A 364 -3.69 -14.24 35.11
CA ASN A 364 -4.10 -15.58 34.66
C ASN A 364 -3.89 -15.66 33.14
N ASN A 365 -3.00 -16.57 32.74
CA ASN A 365 -2.71 -16.93 31.35
C ASN A 365 -3.98 -17.48 30.67
N ASP A 366 -4.49 -16.75 29.68
CA ASP A 366 -5.06 -17.22 28.39
C ASP A 366 -6.07 -16.23 27.76
N ASP A 367 -6.35 -15.08 28.39
CA ASP A 367 -7.27 -14.09 27.83
C ASP A 367 -6.59 -13.11 26.84
N ILE A 368 -7.23 -13.03 25.67
CA ILE A 368 -6.84 -12.41 24.41
C ILE A 368 -6.36 -10.96 24.58
N ARG A 369 -5.09 -10.72 24.26
CA ARG A 369 -4.48 -9.38 24.16
C ARG A 369 -4.96 -8.63 22.91
N CYS A 370 -6.22 -8.21 22.87
CA CYS A 370 -6.67 -7.21 21.89
C CYS A 370 -6.40 -5.81 22.46
N ARG A 371 -5.27 -5.20 22.09
CA ARG A 371 -5.08 -3.76 22.31
C ARG A 371 -5.87 -3.01 21.25
N SER A 372 -6.62 -1.99 21.67
CA SER A 372 -7.26 -1.09 20.71
C SER A 372 -6.21 -0.38 19.87
N LEU A 373 -6.53 -0.16 18.59
CA LEU A 373 -5.70 0.62 17.67
C LEU A 373 -5.46 2.05 18.20
N SER A 374 -6.39 2.60 18.99
CA SER A 374 -6.26 3.89 19.70
C SER A 374 -5.09 3.92 20.67
N CYS A 375 -4.85 2.84 21.42
CA CYS A 375 -3.78 2.79 22.43
C CYS A 375 -2.38 2.76 21.81
N ARG A 376 -2.24 2.40 20.53
CA ARG A 376 -0.94 2.34 19.84
C ARG A 376 -0.53 3.67 19.24
N HIS A 377 -1.48 4.50 18.81
CA HIS A 377 -1.18 5.83 18.27
C HIS A 377 -0.49 6.74 19.31
N ALA A 378 -0.72 6.49 20.61
CA ALA A 378 -0.15 7.28 21.70
C ALA A 378 1.19 6.76 22.26
N SER A 379 1.68 5.58 21.85
CA SER A 379 2.81 4.89 22.49
C SER A 379 4.06 4.84 21.60
N ASP A 380 4.73 5.96 21.37
CA ASP A 380 5.98 6.06 20.58
C ASP A 380 7.28 6.06 21.44
N LEU A 381 7.21 5.71 22.73
CA LEU A 381 8.30 5.99 23.68
C LEU A 381 9.16 4.81 24.14
N ASP A 382 8.89 3.56 23.75
CA ASP A 382 9.54 2.43 24.44
C ASP A 382 9.87 1.25 23.52
N GLY A 383 10.99 1.34 22.77
CA GLY A 383 11.72 0.21 22.15
C GLY A 383 10.96 -0.78 21.25
N THR A 384 9.68 -0.54 21.02
CA THR A 384 8.71 -1.42 20.36
C THR A 384 8.49 -0.96 18.92
N TYR A 385 8.05 -1.88 18.06
CA TYR A 385 7.76 -1.54 16.66
C TYR A 385 6.51 -0.63 16.60
N SER A 386 6.69 0.62 16.14
CA SER A 386 5.61 1.60 15.93
C SER A 386 4.68 1.13 14.80
N SER A 387 3.37 1.39 14.91
CA SER A 387 2.38 1.03 13.87
C SER A 387 2.68 1.65 12.50
N ASN A 388 3.51 2.71 12.48
CA ASN A 388 3.93 3.40 11.27
C ASN A 388 5.30 2.95 10.73
N ALA A 389 6.00 2.03 11.41
CA ALA A 389 7.34 1.65 10.98
C ALA A 389 7.28 0.73 9.74
N SER A 390 8.24 0.86 8.82
CA SER A 390 8.29 -0.01 7.63
C SER A 390 8.60 -1.45 8.03
N LEU A 391 7.93 -2.44 7.41
CA LEU A 391 8.21 -3.86 7.62
C LEU A 391 9.68 -4.22 7.36
N GLU A 392 10.35 -3.56 6.41
CA GLU A 392 11.78 -3.77 6.17
C GLU A 392 12.62 -3.51 7.42
N ASP A 393 12.26 -2.49 8.21
CA ASP A 393 13.01 -2.10 9.39
C ASP A 393 12.69 -3.01 10.58
N SER A 394 11.46 -3.52 10.68
CA SER A 394 11.06 -4.54 11.67
C SER A 394 11.83 -5.85 11.51
N ILE A 395 12.04 -6.26 10.26
CA ILE A 395 12.81 -7.48 9.94
C ILE A 395 14.29 -7.27 10.29
N LYS A 396 14.89 -6.13 9.91
CA LYS A 396 16.30 -5.82 10.21
C LYS A 396 16.60 -5.76 11.71
N ARG A 397 15.65 -5.32 12.54
CA ARG A 397 15.80 -5.27 14.01
C ARG A 397 15.69 -6.64 14.68
N CYS A 398 15.29 -7.69 13.97
CA CYS A 398 15.16 -9.03 14.54
C CYS A 398 16.47 -9.84 14.43
N PRO A 399 17.11 -10.22 15.55
CA PRO A 399 18.43 -10.87 15.57
C PRO A 399 18.45 -12.34 15.08
N SER A 400 17.38 -12.83 14.44
CA SER A 400 17.27 -14.21 13.93
C SER A 400 17.02 -14.30 12.41
N SER A 401 17.20 -13.22 11.67
CA SER A 401 17.33 -13.29 10.22
C SER A 401 18.72 -13.86 9.87
N PRO A 402 18.84 -14.85 8.97
CA PRO A 402 20.14 -15.20 8.43
C PRO A 402 20.69 -13.95 7.77
N THR A 403 21.77 -13.39 8.30
CA THR A 403 22.49 -12.28 7.68
C THR A 403 23.16 -12.79 6.41
N HIS A 404 22.42 -12.83 5.31
CA HIS A 404 22.96 -12.87 3.96
C HIS A 404 22.29 -11.79 3.10
N PHE A 405 22.44 -10.54 3.54
CA PHE A 405 22.28 -9.36 2.68
C PHE A 405 23.59 -9.01 1.94
N SER A 406 24.49 -9.98 1.85
CA SER A 406 25.77 -9.92 1.13
C SER A 406 25.95 -11.28 0.46
N SER A 407 26.15 -11.29 -0.86
CA SER A 407 26.47 -12.46 -1.70
C SER A 407 25.30 -13.19 -2.39
N MET A 408 24.52 -12.51 -3.24
CA MET A 408 23.79 -13.16 -4.35
C MET A 408 23.75 -12.28 -5.62
N GLU A 409 24.83 -11.56 -5.93
CA GLU A 409 24.97 -10.84 -7.21
C GLU A 409 26.24 -11.21 -8.01
N ASN A 410 27.02 -12.20 -7.56
CA ASN A 410 28.26 -12.64 -8.24
C ASN A 410 28.17 -14.05 -8.85
N GLU A 411 27.12 -14.36 -9.62
CA GLU A 411 27.15 -15.51 -10.54
C GLU A 411 26.42 -15.22 -11.86
N VAL A 412 26.86 -14.17 -12.58
CA VAL A 412 26.66 -14.05 -14.04
C VAL A 412 27.93 -13.50 -14.67
N GLU A 413 29.10 -14.09 -14.37
CA GLU A 413 30.33 -13.75 -15.11
C GLU A 413 31.42 -14.83 -14.97
N LYS A 414 31.12 -16.08 -15.34
CA LYS A 414 32.16 -17.07 -15.69
C LYS A 414 31.73 -17.87 -16.91
N GLY A 415 32.06 -17.33 -18.07
CA GLY A 415 31.77 -17.96 -19.35
C GLY A 415 32.38 -17.25 -20.56
N ALA A 416 33.65 -16.84 -20.49
CA ALA A 416 34.44 -16.52 -21.69
C ALA A 416 35.92 -16.30 -21.33
N SER A 417 36.74 -17.34 -21.41
CA SER A 417 38.14 -17.29 -21.89
C SER A 417 38.78 -18.66 -21.75
N LYS A 418 38.73 -19.44 -22.82
CA LYS A 418 39.78 -20.39 -23.23
C LYS A 418 39.73 -20.49 -24.75
N VAL A 419 40.60 -19.74 -25.40
CA VAL A 419 41.28 -20.13 -26.65
C VAL A 419 42.74 -20.24 -26.28
#